data_AF-A0A0A8WXZ2-F1
#
_entry.id   AF-A0A0A8WXZ2-F1
#
_cell.length_a   1.000
_cell.length_b   1.000
_cell.length_c   1.000
_cell.angle_alpha   90.00
_cell.angle_beta   90.00
_cell.angle_gamma   90.00
#
_symmetry.space_group_name_H-M   'P 1'
#
loop_
_entity.id
_entity.type
_entity.pdbx_description
1 polymer ?
#
loop_
_entity_poly.entity_id
_entity_poly.type
_entity_poly.pdbx_seq_one_letter_code
_entity_poly.pdbx_strand_id
1 'polypeptide(L)' 'MGFNKETHTNVSVVMTKEIYEKLKQLADRERRSVSKQVLFWIEERLEAKDNS' A
#
# COMPACT_ATOMS: atom_id res chain seq x y z
N MET A 1 -13.78 15.17 1.32
CA MET A 1 -12.75 15.21 0.26
C MET A 1 -13.29 14.51 -0.97
N GLY A 2 -13.43 15.21 -2.10
CA GLY A 2 -13.87 14.60 -3.36
C GLY A 2 -12.77 13.74 -3.96
N PHE A 3 -13.12 12.54 -4.40
CA PHE A 3 -12.21 11.60 -5.05
C PHE A 3 -11.95 12.12 -6.47
N ASN A 4 -10.86 12.84 -6.69
CA ASN A 4 -10.49 13.29 -8.03
C ASN A 4 -9.90 12.08 -8.80
N LYS A 5 -10.65 11.59 -9.79
CA LYS A 5 -10.29 10.42 -10.60
C LYS A 5 -9.08 10.65 -11.51
N GLU A 6 -8.68 11.91 -11.73
CA GLU A 6 -7.48 12.21 -12.52
C GLU A 6 -6.18 11.96 -11.74
N THR A 7 -6.22 12.01 -10.41
CA THR A 7 -5.03 11.86 -9.55
C THR A 7 -5.02 10.57 -8.74
N HIS A 8 -6.13 9.83 -8.71
CA HIS A 8 -6.27 8.61 -7.91
C HIS A 8 -6.64 7.42 -8.80
N THR A 9 -5.81 6.37 -8.79
CA THR A 9 -6.06 5.11 -9.48
C THR A 9 -6.23 3.98 -8.46
N ASN A 10 -7.16 3.07 -8.73
CA ASN A 10 -7.36 1.86 -7.93
C ASN A 10 -6.46 0.74 -8.42
N VAL A 11 -5.78 0.05 -7.50
CA VAL A 11 -4.99 -1.15 -7.77
C VAL A 11 -5.62 -2.32 -7.03
N SER A 12 -5.83 -3.43 -7.74
CA SER A 12 -6.29 -4.69 -7.16
C SER A 12 -5.18 -5.73 -7.25
N VAL A 13 -4.94 -6.47 -6.17
CA VAL A 13 -3.87 -7.47 -6.09
C VAL A 13 -4.43 -8.76 -5.54
N VAL A 14 -4.05 -9.88 -6.15
CA VAL A 14 -4.34 -11.22 -5.62
C VAL A 14 -3.22 -11.61 -4.68
N MET A 15 -3.56 -11.94 -3.44
CA MET A 15 -2.62 -12.40 -2.42
C MET A 15 -3.23 -13.53 -1.61
N THR A 16 -2.38 -14.33 -0.97
CA THR A 16 -2.86 -15.38 -0.06
C THR A 16 -3.40 -14.77 1.22
N LYS A 17 -4.31 -15.51 1.89
CA LYS A 17 -4.89 -15.10 3.17
C LYS A 17 -3.82 -14.86 4.24
N GLU A 18 -2.78 -15.69 4.27
CA GLU A 18 -1.69 -15.56 5.23
C GLU A 18 -0.93 -14.23 5.06
N ILE A 19 -0.65 -13.82 3.82
CA ILE A 19 0.03 -12.55 3.53
C ILE A 19 -0.87 -11.38 3.93
N TYR A 20 -2.17 -11.45 3.64
CA TYR A 20 -3.13 -10.41 4.02
C TYR A 20 -3.21 -10.21 5.54
N GLU A 21 -3.23 -11.29 6.33
CA GLU A 21 -3.23 -11.20 7.80
C GLU A 21 -1.95 -10.56 8.33
N LYS A 22 -0.79 -10.93 7.80
CA LYS A 22 0.50 -10.29 8.17
C LYS A 22 0.50 -8.79 7.84
N LEU A 23 0.00 -8.44 6.66
CA LEU A 23 -0.14 -7.05 6.22
C LEU A 23 -1.08 -6.26 7.15
N LYS A 24 -2.18 -6.88 7.58
CA LYS A 24 -3.14 -6.27 8.51
C LYS A 24 -2.52 -6.01 9.88
N GLN A 25 -1.79 -6.98 10.43
CA GLN A 25 -1.08 -6.81 11.70
C GLN A 25 -0.03 -5.70 11.62
N LEU A 26 0.70 -5.61 10.52
CA LEU A 26 1.68 -4.55 10.33
C LEU A 26 1.01 -3.18 10.18
N ALA A 27 -0.07 -3.08 9.40
CA ALA A 27 -0.81 -1.85 9.25
C ALA A 27 -1.34 -1.33 10.59
N ASP A 28 -1.84 -2.23 11.45
CA ASP A 28 -2.29 -1.90 12.81
C ASP A 28 -1.14 -1.39 13.69
N ARG A 29 0.01 -2.08 13.68
CA ARG A 29 1.23 -1.67 14.39
C ARG A 29 1.69 -0.26 13.99
N GLU A 30 1.66 0.04 12.69
CA GLU A 30 2.07 1.33 12.12
C GLU A 30 0.95 2.40 12.20
N ARG A 31 -0.21 2.07 12.79
CA ARG A 31 -1.40 2.94 12.87
C ARG A 31 -1.87 3.46 11.50
N ARG A 32 -1.76 2.61 10.47
CA ARG A 32 -2.14 2.90 9.08
C ARG A 32 -3.27 1.97 8.64
N SER A 33 -4.02 2.40 7.62
CA SER A 33 -4.89 1.45 6.92
C SER A 33 -4.05 0.53 6.05
N VAL A 34 -4.58 -0.67 5.75
CA VAL A 34 -3.93 -1.63 4.85
C VAL A 34 -3.55 -0.98 3.52
N SER A 35 -4.45 -0.20 2.92
CA SER A 35 -4.18 0.50 1.66
C SER A 35 -3.04 1.51 1.77
N LYS A 36 -2.97 2.28 2.88
CA LYS A 36 -1.87 3.23 3.10
C LYS A 36 -0.54 2.52 3.33
N GLN A 37 -0.55 1.37 4.03
CA GLN A 37 0.65 0.58 4.25
C GLN A 37 1.20 0.01 2.93
N VAL A 38 0.31 -0.45 2.04
CA VAL A 38 0.70 -0.94 0.71
C VAL A 38 1.26 0.21 -0.14
N LEU A 39 0.60 1.38 -0.14
CA LEU A 39 1.08 2.54 -0.88
C LEU A 39 2.49 2.96 -0.43
N PHE A 40 2.71 3.04 0.88
CA PHE A 40 4.01 3.38 1.47
C PHE A 40 5.13 2.45 0.96
N TRP A 41 4.89 1.14 0.91
CA TRP A 41 5.87 0.19 0.37
C TRP A 41 6.10 0.31 -1.13
N ILE A 42 5.06 0.67 -1.89
CA ILE A 42 5.21 0.93 -3.32
C ILE A 42 6.09 2.16 -3.53
N GLU A 43 5.84 3.24 -2.79
CA GLU A 43 6.63 4.47 -2.83
C GLU A 43 8.10 4.21 -2.48
N GLU A 44 8.38 3.57 -1.32
CA GLU A 44 9.76 3.24 -0.93
C GLU A 44 10.49 2.41 -1.98
N ARG A 45 9.80 1.46 -2.61
CA ARG A 45 10.42 0.58 -3.62
C ARG A 45 10.64 1.27 -4.95
N LEU A 46 9.81 2.25 -5.31
CA LEU A 46 10.01 3.08 -6.50
C LEU A 46 11.18 4.04 -6.30
N GLU A 47 11.27 4.69 -5.13
CA GLU A 47 12.39 5.57 -4.77
C GLU A 47 13.72 4.82 -4.72
N ALA A 48 13.73 3.59 -4.19
CA ALA A 48 14.93 2.74 -4.17
C ALA A 48 15.40 2.34 -5.58
N LYS A 49 14.47 2.17 -6.53
CA LYS A 49 14.79 1.86 -7.93
C LYS A 49 15.27 3.06 -8.72
N ASP A 50 14.78 4.26 -8.41
CA ASP A 50 15.20 5.49 -9.08
C ASP A 50 16.64 5.89 -8.68
N ASN A 51 17.05 5.54 -7.47
CA ASN A 51 18.39 5.80 -6.93
C ASN A 51 19.43 4.68 -7.16
N SER A 52 19.11 3.64 -7.96
CA SER A 52 20.01 2.51 -8.27
C SER A 52 20.36 2.46 -9.76
#